data_AF-A0A939KFL2-F1
#
_entry.id   AF-A0A939KFL2-F1
#
_cell.length_a   1.000
_cell.length_b   1.000
_cell.length_c   1.000
_cell.angle_alpha   90.00
_cell.angle_beta   90.00
_cell.angle_gamma   90.00
#
_symmetry.space_group_name_H-M   'P 1'
#
loop_
_entity.id
_entity.type
_entity.pdbx_description
1 polymer ?
#
loop_
_entity_poly.entity_id
_entity_poly.type
_entity_poly.pdbx_seq_one_letter_code
_entity_poly.pdbx_strand_id
1 'polypeptide(L)'
;IFGLKELPEDGTPLRHRHIMFGHAYKGQPSGRILLDRFQAGGGTLYDLEYLVAEDGRRVAAFGYWAGYAGAAMSLLAWAAQQGDGTLPDLSDVKDAPGLRDLIASTLDGATPASLVIGALGRVGSGARDLCTDLGLS
;
A
#
# COMPACT_ATOMS: atom_id res chain seq x y z
N ILE A 1 -16.49 0.43 -15.85
CA ILE A 1 -15.04 0.75 -15.96
C ILE A 1 -14.39 0.38 -14.64
N PHE A 2 -13.32 -0.41 -14.68
CA PHE A 2 -12.56 -0.80 -13.49
C PHE A 2 -11.21 -0.07 -13.51
N GLY A 3 -10.79 0.46 -12.37
CA GLY A 3 -9.51 1.12 -12.20
C GLY A 3 -9.04 1.05 -10.77
N LEU A 4 -7.74 1.21 -10.53
CA LEU A 4 -7.16 1.17 -9.19
C LEU A 4 -6.84 2.57 -8.64
N LYS A 5 -6.45 3.49 -9.53
CA LYS A 5 -6.01 4.84 -9.18
C LYS A 5 -6.97 5.88 -9.76
N GLU A 6 -6.74 7.12 -9.35
CA GLU A 6 -7.49 8.30 -9.75
C GLU A 6 -7.45 8.51 -11.27
N LEU A 7 -8.49 9.16 -11.79
CA LEU A 7 -8.56 9.55 -13.20
C LEU A 7 -7.83 10.91 -13.37
N PRO A 8 -7.23 11.18 -14.55
CA PRO A 8 -6.72 12.50 -14.86
C PRO A 8 -7.77 13.58 -14.63
N GLU A 9 -7.37 14.71 -14.03
CA GLU A 9 -8.25 15.87 -13.79
C GLU A 9 -8.43 16.72 -15.05
N ASP A 10 -8.91 16.10 -16.13
CA ASP A 10 -9.10 16.72 -17.45
C ASP A 10 -10.47 17.40 -17.63
N GLY A 11 -11.32 17.37 -16.59
CA GLY A 11 -12.67 17.93 -16.61
C GLY A 11 -13.70 17.11 -17.41
N THR A 12 -13.32 15.97 -18.00
CA THR A 12 -14.22 15.17 -18.83
C THR A 12 -15.40 14.63 -18.01
N PRO A 13 -16.68 14.87 -18.41
CA PRO A 13 -17.85 14.29 -17.75
C PRO A 13 -17.83 12.75 -17.77
N LEU A 14 -18.09 12.14 -16.62
CA LEU A 14 -18.01 10.68 -16.44
C LEU A 14 -19.40 10.06 -16.56
N ARG A 15 -19.66 9.38 -17.69
CA ARG A 15 -20.98 8.83 -18.04
C ARG A 15 -21.23 7.40 -17.58
N HIS A 16 -20.17 6.67 -17.27
CA HIS A 16 -20.25 5.25 -16.98
C HIS A 16 -20.31 4.96 -15.47
N ARG A 17 -20.52 3.69 -15.14
CA ARG A 17 -20.28 3.14 -13.81
C ARG A 17 -18.79 2.83 -13.64
N HIS A 18 -18.16 3.41 -12.63
CA HIS A 18 -16.75 3.22 -12.29
C HIS A 18 -16.61 2.48 -10.97
N ILE A 19 -15.71 1.51 -10.90
CA ILE A 19 -15.28 0.85 -9.66
C ILE A 19 -13.79 1.15 -9.51
N MET A 20 -13.44 1.99 -8.53
CA MET A 20 -12.08 2.50 -8.30
C MET A 20 -11.93 3.14 -6.90
N PHE A 21 -10.71 3.47 -6.50
CA PHE A 21 -10.48 4.38 -5.37
C PHE A 21 -10.67 5.82 -5.84
N GLY A 22 -11.76 6.46 -5.44
CA GLY A 22 -12.08 7.83 -5.83
C GLY A 22 -11.57 8.90 -4.86
N HIS A 23 -11.22 8.50 -3.63
CA HIS A 23 -10.82 9.41 -2.54
C HIS A 23 -11.78 10.60 -2.38
N ALA A 24 -13.08 10.37 -2.65
CA ALA A 24 -14.04 11.45 -2.82
C ALA A 24 -14.77 11.85 -1.53
N TYR A 25 -14.74 11.01 -0.50
CA TYR A 25 -15.68 11.10 0.63
C TYR A 25 -15.06 11.58 1.95
N LYS A 26 -13.79 12.01 1.99
CA LYS A 26 -13.15 12.54 3.21
C LYS A 26 -12.94 14.06 3.17
N GLY A 27 -13.67 14.75 2.29
CA GLY A 27 -13.63 16.22 2.19
C GLY A 27 -12.41 16.78 1.44
N GLN A 28 -11.69 15.96 0.67
CA GLN A 28 -10.59 16.45 -0.17
C GLN A 28 -11.13 17.34 -1.30
N PRO A 29 -10.44 18.44 -1.66
CA PRO A 29 -10.83 19.30 -2.78
C PRO A 29 -11.00 18.54 -4.11
N SER A 30 -10.08 17.62 -4.43
CA SER A 30 -10.14 16.76 -5.62
C SER A 30 -11.36 15.84 -5.62
N GLY A 31 -11.84 15.44 -4.44
CA GLY A 31 -13.04 14.62 -4.29
C GLY A 31 -14.29 15.32 -4.80
N ARG A 32 -14.43 16.63 -4.53
CA ARG A 32 -15.56 17.41 -5.04
C ARG A 32 -15.55 17.48 -6.58
N ILE A 33 -14.38 17.76 -7.15
CA ILE A 33 -14.18 17.83 -8.61
C ILE A 33 -14.57 16.50 -9.27
N LEU A 34 -14.15 15.37 -8.69
CA LEU A 34 -14.49 14.05 -9.20
C LEU A 34 -16.01 13.81 -9.18
N LEU A 35 -16.69 14.16 -8.10
CA LEU A 35 -18.14 13.97 -7.97
C LEU A 35 -18.92 14.87 -8.93
N ASP A 36 -18.50 16.12 -9.11
CA ASP A 36 -19.11 17.05 -10.07
C ASP A 36 -18.99 16.50 -11.51
N ARG A 37 -17.89 15.81 -11.86
CA ARG A 37 -17.74 15.14 -13.17
C ARG A 37 -18.70 13.96 -13.36
N PHE A 38 -18.93 13.16 -12.32
CA PHE A 38 -19.95 12.09 -12.37
C PHE A 38 -21.36 12.66 -12.49
N GLN A 39 -21.65 13.73 -11.74
CA GLN A 39 -22.92 14.44 -11.81
C GLN A 39 -23.17 14.99 -13.22
N ALA A 40 -22.18 15.67 -13.81
CA ALA A 40 -22.28 16.21 -15.17
C ALA A 40 -22.44 15.13 -16.25
N GLY A 41 -21.85 13.95 -16.05
CA GLY A 41 -21.92 12.85 -17.00
C GLY A 41 -23.12 11.91 -16.82
N GLY A 42 -23.81 11.97 -15.68
CA GLY A 42 -24.85 10.99 -15.30
C GLY A 42 -24.30 9.61 -14.94
N GLY A 43 -23.00 9.51 -14.64
CA GLY A 43 -22.35 8.26 -14.26
C GLY A 43 -22.51 7.91 -12.78
N THR A 44 -21.79 6.89 -12.33
CA THR A 44 -21.82 6.45 -10.92
C THR A 44 -20.45 5.96 -10.48
N LEU A 45 -20.04 6.36 -9.28
CA LEU A 45 -18.86 5.85 -8.60
C LEU A 45 -19.27 4.78 -7.57
N TYR A 46 -18.67 3.59 -7.70
CA TYR A 46 -18.62 2.56 -6.67
C TYR A 46 -17.22 2.56 -6.08
N ASP A 47 -17.04 3.27 -4.96
CA ASP A 47 -15.71 3.48 -4.40
C ASP A 47 -15.20 2.23 -3.65
N LEU A 48 -14.06 1.69 -4.09
CA LEU A 48 -13.43 0.50 -3.50
C LEU A 48 -13.00 0.72 -2.04
N GLU A 49 -12.80 1.97 -1.61
CA GLU A 49 -12.47 2.27 -0.21
C GLU A 49 -13.63 1.91 0.73
N TYR A 50 -14.87 2.04 0.26
CA TYR A 50 -16.09 1.84 1.05
C TYR A 50 -16.79 0.51 0.73
N LEU A 51 -16.17 -0.33 -0.10
CA LEU A 51 -16.65 -1.68 -0.37
C LEU A 51 -16.40 -2.57 0.85
N VAL A 52 -17.48 -2.93 1.55
CA VAL A 52 -17.48 -3.75 2.76
C VAL A 52 -18.27 -5.05 2.54
N ALA A 53 -17.87 -6.10 3.26
CA ALA A 53 -18.64 -7.32 3.39
C ALA A 53 -19.81 -7.11 4.37
N GLU A 54 -20.67 -8.12 4.52
CA GLU A 54 -21.83 -8.09 5.42
C GLU A 54 -21.46 -7.82 6.88
N ASP A 55 -20.25 -8.21 7.30
CA ASP A 55 -19.70 -7.98 8.64
C ASP A 55 -19.10 -6.56 8.82
N GLY A 56 -19.24 -5.69 7.81
CA GLY A 56 -18.70 -4.33 7.81
C GLY A 56 -17.19 -4.24 7.54
N ARG A 57 -16.49 -5.36 7.32
CA ARG A 57 -15.06 -5.34 7.00
C ARG A 57 -14.85 -4.99 5.54
N ARG A 58 -13.90 -4.09 5.27
CA ARG A 58 -13.48 -3.75 3.91
C ARG A 58 -13.02 -4.99 3.15
N VAL A 59 -13.56 -5.19 1.95
CA VAL A 59 -13.24 -6.31 1.04
C VAL A 59 -11.86 -6.12 0.40
N ALA A 60 -11.57 -4.91 -0.07
CA ALA A 60 -10.32 -4.57 -0.74
C ALA A 60 -9.46 -3.67 0.15
N ALA A 61 -8.26 -4.13 0.50
CA ALA A 61 -7.26 -3.33 1.20
C ALA A 61 -5.84 -3.83 0.95
N PHE A 62 -4.90 -2.88 0.87
CA PHE A 62 -3.48 -3.15 0.65
C PHE A 62 -2.67 -3.25 1.95
N GLY A 63 -3.35 -3.31 3.10
CA GLY A 63 -2.71 -3.18 4.41
C GLY A 63 -1.59 -4.18 4.65
N TYR A 64 -1.80 -5.45 4.30
CA TYR A 64 -0.79 -6.50 4.45
C TYR A 64 0.52 -6.14 3.72
N TRP A 65 0.44 -5.92 2.41
CA TRP A 65 1.62 -5.59 1.60
C TRP A 65 2.22 -4.23 1.94
N ALA A 66 1.43 -3.28 2.43
CA ALA A 66 1.95 -2.02 2.96
C ALA A 66 2.82 -2.23 4.21
N GLY A 67 2.40 -3.12 5.11
CA GLY A 67 3.19 -3.50 6.28
C GLY A 67 4.47 -4.25 5.89
N TYR A 68 4.34 -5.22 4.98
CA TYR A 68 5.46 -6.01 4.46
C TYR A 68 6.51 -5.11 3.79
N ALA A 69 6.09 -4.24 2.87
CA ALA A 69 6.99 -3.29 2.20
C ALA A 69 7.58 -2.26 3.18
N GLY A 70 6.79 -1.79 4.16
CA GLY A 70 7.27 -0.85 5.18
C GLY A 70 8.36 -1.44 6.07
N ALA A 71 8.19 -2.69 6.51
CA ALA A 71 9.20 -3.42 7.27
C ALA A 71 10.46 -3.67 6.43
N ALA A 72 10.30 -4.04 5.15
CA ALA A 72 11.41 -4.22 4.21
C ALA A 72 12.25 -2.94 4.09
N MET A 73 11.62 -1.80 3.81
CA MET A 73 12.32 -0.52 3.71
C MET A 73 13.00 -0.12 5.02
N SER A 74 12.39 -0.44 6.17
CA SER A 74 12.97 -0.14 7.49
C SER A 74 14.24 -0.96 7.74
N LEU A 75 14.23 -2.25 7.39
CA LEU A 75 15.41 -3.12 7.53
C LEU A 75 16.55 -2.69 6.58
N LEU A 76 16.23 -2.39 5.33
CA LEU A 76 17.22 -1.89 4.36
C LEU A 76 17.82 -0.54 4.81
N ALA A 77 16.98 0.37 5.31
CA ALA A 77 17.43 1.66 5.84
C ALA A 77 18.32 1.48 7.08
N TRP A 78 17.92 0.60 8.00
CA TRP A 78 18.69 0.29 9.18
C TRP A 78 20.07 -0.28 8.83
N ALA A 79 20.14 -1.22 7.88
CA ALA A 79 21.38 -1.82 7.43
C ALA A 79 22.31 -0.77 6.78
N ALA A 80 21.77 0.10 5.93
CA ALA A 80 22.52 1.20 5.32
C ALA A 80 23.11 2.15 6.38
N GLN A 81 22.37 2.40 7.47
CA GLN A 81 22.79 3.23 8.61
C GLN A 81 23.84 2.57 9.53
N GLN A 82 24.02 1.24 9.48
CA GLN A 82 25.07 0.58 10.28
C GLN A 82 26.48 0.83 9.70
N GLY A 83 26.56 1.21 8.43
CA GLY A 83 27.75 1.77 7.81
C GLY A 83 27.51 3.21 7.34
N ASP A 84 28.19 3.60 6.27
CA ASP A 84 27.95 4.86 5.55
C ASP A 84 27.30 4.59 4.18
N GLY A 85 26.31 3.68 4.16
CA GLY A 85 25.69 3.18 2.94
C GLY A 85 24.46 3.97 2.48
N THR A 86 24.04 3.72 1.25
CA THR A 86 22.74 4.17 0.72
C THR A 86 21.78 2.99 0.60
N LEU A 87 20.47 3.28 0.53
CA LEU A 87 19.47 2.26 0.22
C LEU A 87 19.79 1.56 -1.11
N PRO A 88 19.64 0.22 -1.19
CA PRO A 88 19.83 -0.49 -2.44
C PRO A 88 18.76 -0.12 -3.46
N ASP A 89 19.10 -0.25 -4.75
CA ASP A 89 18.11 -0.13 -5.81
C ASP A 89 17.15 -1.33 -5.79
N LEU A 90 15.86 -1.04 -5.92
CA LEU A 90 14.77 -2.03 -5.92
C LEU A 90 14.22 -2.28 -7.32
N SER A 91 14.77 -1.65 -8.36
CA SER A 91 14.28 -1.74 -9.75
C SER A 91 14.21 -3.19 -10.28
N ASP A 92 15.14 -4.05 -9.85
CA ASP A 92 15.19 -5.47 -10.25
C ASP A 92 14.39 -6.42 -9.32
N VAL A 93 13.79 -5.90 -8.24
CA VAL A 93 13.00 -6.71 -7.30
C VAL A 93 11.60 -6.93 -7.86
N LYS A 94 11.29 -8.17 -8.25
CA LYS A 94 10.05 -8.53 -8.95
C LYS A 94 8.94 -9.07 -8.05
N ASP A 95 9.31 -9.64 -6.91
CA ASP A 95 8.40 -10.35 -6.02
C ASP A 95 8.88 -10.36 -4.56
N ALA A 96 8.04 -10.89 -3.68
CA ALA A 96 8.33 -10.97 -2.25
C ALA A 96 9.54 -11.87 -1.92
N PRO A 97 9.74 -13.04 -2.57
CA PRO A 97 10.98 -13.81 -2.44
C PRO A 97 12.24 -13.00 -2.77
N GLY A 98 12.30 -12.35 -3.93
CA GLY A 98 13.45 -11.55 -4.32
C GLY A 98 13.71 -10.36 -3.37
N LEU A 99 12.65 -9.76 -2.82
CA LEU A 99 12.79 -8.72 -1.80
C LEU A 99 13.43 -9.29 -0.52
N ARG A 100 13.04 -10.49 -0.08
CA ARG A 100 13.63 -11.14 1.10
C ARG A 100 15.10 -11.48 0.87
N ASP A 101 15.44 -12.02 -0.30
CA ASP A 101 16.82 -12.36 -0.64
C ASP A 101 17.72 -11.11 -0.61
N LEU A 102 17.23 -9.98 -1.13
CA LEU A 102 17.92 -8.69 -1.05
C LEU A 102 18.08 -8.22 0.40
N ILE A 103 17.04 -8.31 1.23
CA ILE A 103 17.14 -7.88 2.63
C ILE A 103 18.12 -8.77 3.39
N ALA A 104 18.06 -10.09 3.21
CA ALA A 104 18.94 -11.03 3.87
C ALA A 104 20.41 -10.79 3.51
N SER A 105 20.71 -10.53 2.24
CA SER A 105 22.07 -10.19 1.79
C SER A 105 22.53 -8.83 2.33
N THR A 106 21.63 -7.84 2.42
CA THR A 106 21.94 -6.50 2.92
C THR A 106 22.17 -6.50 4.44
N LEU A 107 21.45 -7.34 5.19
CA LEU A 107 21.63 -7.48 6.64
C LEU A 107 22.94 -8.21 7.00
N ASP A 108 23.48 -9.04 6.11
CA ASP A 108 24.74 -9.79 6.31
C ASP A 108 24.81 -10.50 7.68
N GLY A 109 23.71 -11.18 8.04
CA GLY A 109 23.58 -11.91 9.31
C GLY A 109 23.25 -11.05 10.54
N ALA A 110 23.11 -9.72 10.39
CA ALA A 110 22.66 -8.86 11.47
C ALA A 110 21.20 -9.13 11.87
N THR A 111 20.90 -8.99 13.17
CA THR A 111 19.59 -9.27 13.77
C THR A 111 19.03 -8.05 14.50
N PRO A 112 18.55 -7.02 13.77
CA PRO A 112 18.04 -5.80 14.37
C PRO A 112 16.80 -6.05 15.23
N ALA A 113 16.81 -5.50 16.45
CA ALA A 113 15.63 -5.48 17.30
C ALA A 113 14.51 -4.66 16.65
N SER A 114 13.32 -5.25 16.51
CA SER A 114 12.19 -4.64 15.81
C SER A 114 10.98 -4.50 16.73
N LEU A 115 10.33 -3.33 16.73
CA LEU A 115 9.08 -3.07 17.44
C LEU A 115 7.97 -2.71 16.46
N VAL A 116 6.88 -3.49 16.45
CA VAL A 116 5.70 -3.23 15.62
C VAL A 116 4.53 -2.80 16.49
N ILE A 117 4.15 -1.52 16.42
CA ILE A 117 2.93 -1.00 17.07
C ILE A 117 1.74 -1.23 16.15
N GLY A 118 0.65 -1.81 16.67
CA GLY A 118 -0.49 -2.24 15.85
C GLY A 118 -0.31 -3.61 15.20
N ALA A 119 0.50 -4.48 15.83
CA ALA A 119 0.95 -5.78 15.34
C ALA A 119 -0.15 -6.82 15.01
N LEU A 120 -1.40 -6.57 15.42
CA LEU A 120 -2.55 -7.45 15.19
C LEU A 120 -3.44 -7.02 14.00
N GLY A 121 -3.22 -5.81 13.48
CA GLY A 121 -3.92 -5.34 12.28
C GLY A 121 -3.26 -5.86 11.00
N ARG A 122 -3.93 -5.73 9.84
CA ARG A 122 -3.41 -6.20 8.54
C ARG A 122 -1.99 -5.71 8.24
N VAL A 123 -1.73 -4.44 8.53
CA VAL A 123 -0.39 -3.82 8.36
C VAL A 123 0.61 -4.45 9.31
N GLY A 124 0.27 -4.57 10.59
CA GLY A 124 1.13 -5.23 11.57
C GLY A 124 1.44 -6.68 11.23
N SER A 125 0.46 -7.44 10.74
CA SER A 125 0.65 -8.82 10.26
C SER A 125 1.66 -8.88 9.13
N GLY A 126 1.52 -8.05 8.08
CA GLY A 126 2.48 -8.06 6.97
C GLY A 126 3.91 -7.69 7.39
N ALA A 127 4.07 -6.76 8.34
CA ALA A 127 5.39 -6.43 8.89
C ALA A 127 5.99 -7.59 9.69
N ARG A 128 5.19 -8.26 10.53
CA ARG A 128 5.62 -9.41 11.33
C ARG A 128 5.99 -10.62 10.48
N ASP A 129 5.20 -10.89 9.44
CA ASP A 129 5.43 -12.03 8.56
C ASP A 129 6.76 -11.86 7.80
N LEU A 130 7.09 -10.64 7.36
CA LEU A 130 8.44 -10.38 6.82
C LEU A 130 9.54 -10.65 7.85
N CYS A 131 9.41 -10.14 9.08
CA CYS A 131 10.40 -10.39 10.12
C CYS A 131 10.56 -11.89 10.43
N THR A 132 9.44 -12.63 10.44
CA THR A 132 9.43 -14.09 10.65
C THR A 132 10.14 -14.80 9.51
N ASP A 133 9.83 -14.44 8.27
CA ASP A 133 10.45 -15.00 7.06
C ASP A 133 11.97 -14.78 7.00
N LEU A 134 12.46 -13.71 7.64
CA LEU A 134 13.88 -13.36 7.74
C LEU A 134 14.54 -13.91 9.02
N GLY A 135 13.81 -14.63 9.87
CA GLY A 135 14.34 -15.18 11.13
C GLY A 135 14.64 -14.12 12.20
N LEU A 136 13.95 -12.98 12.18
CA LEU A 136 14.15 -11.84 13.08
C LEU A 136 13.17 -11.81 14.27
N SER A 137 12.28 -12.80 14.38
CA SER A 137 11.24 -12.89 15.42
C SER A 137 11.02 -14.31 15.92
#